data_AF-A0A915M1D0-F1
#
_entry.id   AF-A0A915M1D0-F1
#
_cell.length_a   1.000
_cell.length_b   1.000
_cell.length_c   1.000
_cell.angle_alpha   90.00
_cell.angle_beta   90.00
_cell.angle_gamma   90.00
#
_symmetry.space_group_name_H-M   'P 1'
#
loop_
_entity.id
_entity.type
_entity.pdbx_description
1 polymer ?
#
loop_
_entity_poly.entity_id
_entity_poly.type
_entity_poly.pdbx_seq_one_letter_code
_entity_poly.pdbx_strand_id
1 'polypeptide(L)'
;MGVQALLMQFQWQEISTIYIPDNIGMVCSYFQQDMESLLNNNPNITIVYKKQMDPTPASMKETLNKIKTCSRIIVSCFDSAVDRRNFLLAMNDLGLVESSEYVLIVAQLKNQGMLQQISSGVNGVQYDSFWKQTDGSNDGRDSDALKAARRSIVIDLENQSVDQINTFNKKMYAQFGQPPFNCNGSCMGGADEQNPSPYARSLHDTTYAYLRALNLTKAQYGYLSTDLARNGTLINNMSNGEFIGETGTVILDSLGNREPTFYITLLDTQDQPQDVIQISILNSILSLTKKYTDESVIWANRGGKRPLYKPLCGYTGTECPQNMTTYILIGVGLILLLFFATISGVGYAIRR
;
A
#
# COMPACT_ATOMS: atom_id res chain seq x y z
N MET A 1 12.52 0.88 -1.46
CA MET A 1 12.94 1.27 -0.09
C MET A 1 11.77 1.53 0.86
N GLY A 2 10.73 2.31 0.50
CA GLY A 2 9.60 2.60 1.40
C GLY A 2 8.88 1.36 1.96
N VAL A 3 8.52 0.40 1.09
CA VAL A 3 7.90 -0.88 1.52
C VAL A 3 8.82 -1.66 2.47
N GLN A 4 10.10 -1.78 2.15
CA GLN A 4 11.08 -2.48 3.01
C GLN A 4 11.13 -1.87 4.42
N ALA A 5 11.19 -0.54 4.51
CA ALA A 5 11.19 0.14 5.81
C ALA A 5 9.90 -0.10 6.61
N LEU A 6 8.75 -0.15 5.94
CA LEU A 6 7.48 -0.52 6.57
C LEU A 6 7.52 -1.96 7.12
N LEU A 7 8.00 -2.92 6.32
CA LEU A 7 8.13 -4.32 6.73
C LEU A 7 9.06 -4.46 7.95
N MET A 8 10.20 -3.77 7.93
CA MET A 8 11.14 -3.75 9.05
C MET A 8 10.55 -3.10 10.31
N GLN A 9 9.81 -1.99 10.15
CA GLN A 9 9.15 -1.29 11.26
C GLN A 9 8.18 -2.20 12.03
N PHE A 10 7.49 -3.09 11.33
CA PHE A 10 6.55 -4.02 11.94
C PHE A 10 7.11 -5.43 12.17
N GLN A 11 8.39 -5.64 11.86
CA GLN A 11 9.10 -6.92 12.01
C GLN A 11 8.43 -8.05 11.21
N TRP A 12 7.95 -7.73 10.02
CA TRP A 12 7.38 -8.70 9.10
C TRP A 12 8.48 -9.27 8.20
N GLN A 13 8.77 -10.55 8.39
CA GLN A 13 9.94 -11.22 7.82
C GLN A 13 9.61 -12.12 6.62
N GLU A 14 8.37 -12.60 6.51
CA GLU A 14 7.93 -13.43 5.39
C GLU A 14 6.79 -12.71 4.67
N ILE A 15 6.95 -12.51 3.36
CA ILE A 15 5.96 -11.82 2.54
C ILE A 15 5.65 -12.59 1.25
N SER A 16 4.45 -12.38 0.73
CA SER A 16 4.12 -12.72 -0.66
C SER A 16 4.06 -11.46 -1.48
N THR A 17 4.58 -11.49 -2.71
CA THR A 17 4.49 -10.37 -3.65
C THR A 17 3.60 -10.73 -4.84
N ILE A 18 2.56 -9.94 -5.07
CA ILE A 18 1.61 -10.15 -6.17
C ILE A 18 1.42 -8.88 -6.98
N TYR A 19 1.19 -9.02 -8.28
CA TYR A 19 0.98 -7.85 -9.12
C TYR A 19 0.16 -8.15 -10.35
N ILE A 20 -0.58 -7.14 -10.82
CA ILE A 20 -1.29 -7.14 -12.10
C ILE A 20 -0.85 -5.87 -12.84
N PRO A 21 0.04 -6.00 -13.85
CA PRO A 21 0.46 -4.88 -14.67
C PRO A 21 -0.55 -4.60 -15.78
N ASP A 22 -0.60 -3.35 -16.25
CA ASP A 22 -1.20 -3.00 -17.53
C ASP A 22 -0.17 -3.12 -18.66
N ASN A 23 -0.62 -3.05 -19.91
CA ASN A 23 0.27 -3.11 -21.08
C ASN A 23 0.80 -1.72 -21.52
N ILE A 24 0.56 -0.68 -20.73
CA ILE A 24 0.82 0.71 -21.13
C ILE A 24 1.88 1.33 -20.22
N GLY A 25 1.57 1.51 -18.94
CA GLY A 25 2.46 2.06 -17.93
C GLY A 25 3.39 1.02 -17.33
N MET A 26 2.96 -0.24 -17.21
CA MET A 26 3.72 -1.35 -16.61
C MET A 26 4.34 -1.01 -15.24
N VAL A 27 3.73 -0.09 -14.47
CA VAL A 27 4.33 0.44 -13.23
C VAL A 27 4.52 -0.69 -12.24
N CYS A 28 3.55 -1.61 -12.16
CA CYS A 28 3.65 -2.75 -11.28
C CYS A 28 4.74 -3.76 -11.67
N SER A 29 5.09 -3.86 -12.96
CA SER A 29 6.21 -4.69 -13.40
C SER A 29 7.54 -4.14 -12.90
N TYR A 30 7.76 -2.83 -13.05
CA TYR A 30 8.97 -2.17 -12.54
C TYR A 30 9.05 -2.20 -11.02
N PHE A 31 7.93 -1.90 -10.34
CA PHE A 31 7.85 -2.00 -8.88
C PHE A 31 8.23 -3.40 -8.37
N GLN A 32 7.72 -4.45 -9.01
CA GLN A 32 8.05 -5.81 -8.62
C GLN A 32 9.54 -6.12 -8.83
N GLN A 33 10.12 -5.72 -9.97
CA GLN A 33 11.54 -5.93 -10.26
C GLN A 33 12.43 -5.23 -9.23
N ASP A 34 12.12 -3.98 -8.89
CA ASP A 34 12.84 -3.21 -7.90
C ASP A 34 12.70 -3.82 -6.50
N MET A 35 11.49 -4.24 -6.12
CA MET A 35 11.24 -4.90 -4.84
C MET A 35 12.01 -6.21 -4.70
N GLU A 36 12.04 -7.03 -5.76
CA GLU A 36 12.79 -8.28 -5.76
C GLU A 36 14.30 -8.04 -5.68
N SER A 37 14.82 -7.12 -6.48
CA SER A 37 16.24 -6.72 -6.43
C SER A 37 16.65 -6.23 -5.04
N LEU A 38 15.80 -5.40 -4.42
CA LEU A 38 16.04 -4.84 -3.10
C LEU A 38 15.98 -5.89 -1.99
N LEU A 39 14.99 -6.78 -2.01
CA LEU A 39 14.78 -7.75 -0.93
C LEU A 39 15.65 -9.00 -1.06
N ASN A 40 16.08 -9.39 -2.27
CA ASN A 40 17.02 -10.51 -2.45
C ASN A 40 18.36 -10.27 -1.74
N ASN A 41 18.73 -9.01 -1.51
CA ASN A 41 19.93 -8.63 -0.78
C ASN A 41 19.67 -8.36 0.72
N ASN A 42 18.45 -8.59 1.22
CA ASN A 42 18.08 -8.33 2.60
C ASN A 42 18.00 -9.64 3.41
N PRO A 43 18.85 -9.85 4.42
CA PRO A 43 18.85 -11.09 5.20
C PRO A 43 17.64 -11.23 6.16
N ASN A 44 16.88 -10.17 6.40
CA ASN A 44 15.80 -10.14 7.39
C ASN A 44 14.40 -10.32 6.80
N ILE A 45 14.24 -10.24 5.48
CA ILE A 45 12.94 -10.30 4.80
C ILE A 45 13.05 -11.28 3.63
N THR A 46 12.17 -12.27 3.60
CA THR A 46 12.11 -13.31 2.57
C THR A 46 10.81 -13.21 1.77
N ILE A 47 10.91 -13.24 0.45
CA ILE A 47 9.76 -13.42 -0.46
C ILE A 47 9.47 -14.92 -0.55
N VAL A 48 8.42 -15.38 0.13
CA VAL A 48 8.04 -16.81 0.17
C VAL A 48 7.16 -17.23 -1.00
N TYR A 49 6.56 -16.26 -1.69
CA TYR A 49 5.75 -16.51 -2.88
C TYR A 49 5.68 -15.25 -3.75
N LYS A 50 5.77 -15.43 -5.07
CA LYS A 50 5.69 -14.36 -6.07
C LYS A 50 4.78 -14.76 -7.21
N LYS A 51 3.88 -13.88 -7.63
CA LYS A 51 3.00 -14.14 -8.78
C LYS A 51 2.60 -12.86 -9.52
N GLN A 52 2.88 -12.83 -10.82
CA GLN A 52 2.12 -12.00 -11.76
C GLN A 52 0.78 -12.70 -11.99
N MET A 53 -0.31 -12.01 -11.72
CA MET A 53 -1.65 -12.56 -11.88
C MET A 53 -2.27 -12.08 -13.20
N ASP A 54 -3.16 -12.91 -13.74
CA ASP A 54 -4.07 -12.44 -14.79
C ASP A 54 -5.19 -11.61 -14.15
N PRO A 55 -5.74 -10.60 -14.85
CA PRO A 55 -6.82 -9.75 -14.35
C PRO A 55 -8.18 -10.50 -14.36
N THR A 56 -8.24 -11.67 -13.73
CA THR A 56 -9.44 -12.49 -13.65
C THR A 56 -9.71 -12.96 -12.22
N PRO A 57 -10.98 -13.04 -11.79
CA PRO A 57 -11.33 -13.54 -10.46
C PRO A 57 -10.79 -14.94 -10.15
N ALA A 58 -10.71 -15.82 -11.16
CA ALA A 58 -10.17 -17.17 -11.01
C ALA A 58 -8.68 -17.14 -10.64
N SER A 59 -7.87 -16.39 -11.38
CA SER A 59 -6.42 -16.23 -11.13
C SER A 59 -6.15 -15.63 -9.74
N MET A 60 -6.94 -14.62 -9.36
CA MET A 60 -6.87 -14.01 -8.02
C MET A 60 -7.19 -15.01 -6.91
N LYS A 61 -8.27 -15.80 -7.06
CA LYS A 61 -8.68 -16.80 -6.06
C LYS A 61 -7.68 -17.96 -5.94
N GLU A 62 -7.15 -18.45 -7.05
CA GLU A 62 -6.08 -19.47 -7.04
C GLU A 62 -4.85 -18.96 -6.30
N THR A 63 -4.42 -17.74 -6.62
CA THR A 63 -3.27 -17.08 -5.99
C THR A 63 -3.48 -16.91 -4.49
N LEU A 64 -4.65 -16.42 -4.06
CA LEU A 64 -4.99 -16.27 -2.65
C LEU A 64 -5.02 -17.63 -1.93
N ASN A 65 -5.56 -18.69 -2.54
CA ASN A 65 -5.52 -20.03 -1.95
C ASN A 65 -4.08 -20.52 -1.72
N LYS A 66 -3.15 -20.22 -2.64
CA LYS A 66 -1.74 -20.52 -2.42
C LYS A 66 -1.16 -19.70 -1.27
N ILE A 67 -1.43 -18.40 -1.24
CA ILE A 67 -0.95 -17.48 -0.18
C ILE A 67 -1.41 -17.92 1.21
N LYS A 68 -2.64 -18.41 1.37
CA LYS A 68 -3.17 -18.91 2.66
C LYS A 68 -2.23 -19.92 3.33
N THR A 69 -1.51 -20.69 2.53
CA THR A 69 -0.61 -21.77 2.99
C THR A 69 0.80 -21.32 3.34
N CYS A 70 1.20 -20.09 2.98
CA CYS A 70 2.59 -19.67 3.12
C CYS A 70 2.82 -18.23 3.58
N SER A 71 1.81 -17.36 3.64
CA SER A 71 2.01 -15.96 4.05
C SER A 71 0.78 -15.33 4.68
N ARG A 72 1.01 -14.28 5.48
CA ARG A 72 -0.02 -13.36 5.99
C ARG A 72 0.19 -11.92 5.55
N ILE A 73 1.39 -11.58 5.09
CA ILE A 73 1.74 -10.25 4.63
C ILE A 73 1.85 -10.28 3.10
N ILE A 74 0.94 -9.60 2.43
CA ILE A 74 0.81 -9.60 0.98
C ILE A 74 1.19 -8.20 0.49
N VAL A 75 2.33 -8.08 -0.18
CA VAL A 75 2.70 -6.85 -0.91
C VAL A 75 2.15 -6.94 -2.31
N SER A 76 1.46 -5.89 -2.74
CA SER A 76 0.69 -5.86 -3.98
C SER A 76 0.89 -4.59 -4.76
N CYS A 77 0.78 -4.69 -6.08
CA CYS A 77 0.63 -3.56 -6.99
C CYS A 77 -0.42 -3.88 -8.05
N PHE A 78 -1.32 -2.93 -8.31
CA PHE A 78 -2.33 -3.03 -9.35
C PHE A 78 -2.31 -1.76 -10.20
N ASP A 79 -2.13 -1.92 -11.51
CA ASP A 79 -2.13 -0.77 -12.43
C ASP A 79 -3.55 -0.23 -12.70
N SER A 80 -4.56 -1.05 -12.43
CA SER A 80 -6.00 -0.78 -12.59
C SER A 80 -6.73 -0.81 -11.25
N ALA A 81 -7.58 0.20 -11.01
CA ALA A 81 -8.47 0.25 -9.85
C ALA A 81 -9.50 -0.89 -9.86
N VAL A 82 -9.91 -1.36 -11.04
CA VAL A 82 -10.85 -2.49 -11.20
C VAL A 82 -10.22 -3.78 -10.70
N ASP A 83 -8.97 -4.05 -11.07
CA ASP A 83 -8.26 -5.25 -10.65
C ASP A 83 -7.97 -5.25 -9.15
N ARG A 84 -7.61 -4.08 -8.61
CA ARG A 84 -7.48 -3.87 -7.17
C ARG A 84 -8.77 -4.22 -6.43
N ARG A 85 -9.92 -3.67 -6.88
CA ARG A 85 -11.22 -3.96 -6.27
C ARG A 85 -11.61 -5.43 -6.39
N ASN A 86 -11.40 -6.05 -7.56
CA ASN A 86 -11.67 -7.47 -7.77
C ASN A 86 -10.83 -8.36 -6.84
N PHE A 87 -9.58 -7.97 -6.56
CA PHE A 87 -8.74 -8.67 -5.60
C PHE A 87 -9.27 -8.54 -4.16
N LEU A 88 -9.73 -7.36 -3.74
CA LEU A 88 -10.40 -7.16 -2.45
C LEU A 88 -11.63 -8.06 -2.31
N LEU A 89 -12.46 -8.14 -3.36
CA LEU A 89 -13.62 -9.04 -3.39
C LEU A 89 -13.20 -10.50 -3.30
N ALA A 90 -12.15 -10.91 -3.99
CA ALA A 90 -11.63 -12.28 -3.92
C ALA A 90 -11.12 -12.64 -2.51
N MET A 91 -10.53 -11.68 -1.77
CA MET A 91 -10.16 -11.87 -0.37
C MET A 91 -11.38 -12.12 0.52
N ASN A 92 -12.46 -11.35 0.31
CA ASN A 92 -13.73 -11.53 1.02
C ASN A 92 -14.39 -12.89 0.68
N ASP A 93 -14.48 -13.23 -0.60
CA ASP A 93 -15.09 -14.48 -1.09
C ASP A 93 -14.43 -15.73 -0.51
N LEU A 94 -13.13 -15.68 -0.23
CA LEU A 94 -12.35 -16.77 0.35
C LEU A 94 -12.28 -16.74 1.89
N GLY A 95 -12.99 -15.79 2.52
CA GLY A 95 -13.08 -15.64 3.97
C GLY A 95 -11.80 -15.12 4.65
N LEU A 96 -10.85 -14.54 3.90
CA LEU A 96 -9.60 -14.04 4.50
C LEU A 96 -9.85 -12.82 5.39
N VAL A 97 -10.91 -12.07 5.14
CA VAL A 97 -11.24 -10.83 5.85
C VAL A 97 -11.80 -11.07 7.26
N GLU A 98 -12.34 -12.25 7.51
CA GLU A 98 -12.85 -12.68 8.82
C GLU A 98 -11.72 -12.84 9.84
N SER A 99 -10.51 -13.16 9.35
CA SER A 99 -9.29 -13.20 10.16
C SER A 99 -8.65 -11.82 10.27
N SER A 100 -8.08 -11.51 11.45
CA SER A 100 -7.23 -10.33 11.65
C SER A 100 -5.77 -10.54 11.26
N GLU A 101 -5.41 -11.73 10.75
CA GLU A 101 -4.03 -12.10 10.44
C GLU A 101 -3.51 -11.47 9.14
N TYR A 102 -4.37 -11.28 8.13
CA TYR A 102 -3.90 -10.88 6.79
C TYR A 102 -3.68 -9.37 6.66
N VAL A 103 -2.55 -8.97 6.10
CA VAL A 103 -2.23 -7.59 5.75
C VAL A 103 -2.03 -7.50 4.23
N LEU A 104 -2.79 -6.62 3.59
CA LEU A 104 -2.60 -6.29 2.17
C LEU A 104 -1.89 -4.94 2.06
N ILE A 105 -0.61 -4.92 1.70
CA ILE A 105 0.13 -3.70 1.41
C ILE A 105 -0.05 -3.40 -0.08
N VAL A 106 -0.70 -2.28 -0.42
CA VAL A 106 -0.91 -1.82 -1.79
C VAL A 106 0.06 -0.68 -2.08
N ALA A 107 1.03 -0.91 -2.96
CA ALA A 107 1.91 0.13 -3.46
C ALA A 107 1.19 0.92 -4.56
N GLN A 108 0.75 2.14 -4.25
CA GLN A 108 -0.09 2.95 -5.11
C GLN A 108 0.71 4.13 -5.67
N LEU A 109 1.63 3.84 -6.57
CA LEU A 109 2.63 4.80 -7.08
C LEU A 109 2.11 5.78 -8.14
N LYS A 110 0.80 5.78 -8.38
CA LYS A 110 0.13 6.54 -9.46
C LYS A 110 -0.72 7.70 -8.90
N ASN A 111 -0.47 8.14 -7.67
CA ASN A 111 -1.32 9.10 -6.95
C ASN A 111 -2.80 8.66 -6.97
N GLN A 112 -3.04 7.40 -6.62
CA GLN A 112 -4.38 6.78 -6.59
C GLN A 112 -4.66 6.10 -5.24
N GLY A 113 -3.96 6.51 -4.18
CA GLY A 113 -4.14 6.01 -2.82
C GLY A 113 -5.32 6.67 -2.12
N MET A 114 -5.53 6.30 -0.86
CA MET A 114 -6.77 6.67 -0.14
C MET A 114 -6.92 8.17 0.12
N LEU A 115 -5.83 8.95 0.13
CA LEU A 115 -5.86 10.41 0.37
C LEU A 115 -5.90 11.22 -0.94
N GLN A 116 -6.22 10.57 -2.05
CA GLN A 116 -6.35 11.20 -3.34
C GLN A 116 -7.77 11.66 -3.60
N GLN A 117 -7.95 12.61 -4.52
CA GLN A 117 -9.26 13.12 -4.85
C GLN A 117 -10.08 12.17 -5.70
N ILE A 118 -11.38 12.12 -5.44
CA ILE A 118 -12.38 11.62 -6.38
C ILE A 118 -13.37 12.72 -6.75
N SER A 119 -13.83 12.67 -8.02
CA SER A 119 -14.95 13.45 -8.52
C SER A 119 -16.23 12.96 -7.84
N SER A 120 -16.84 13.79 -6.97
CA SER A 120 -18.11 13.43 -6.33
C SER A 120 -19.34 14.07 -6.99
N GLY A 121 -19.18 14.87 -8.05
CA GLY A 121 -20.28 15.61 -8.71
C GLY A 121 -21.03 16.63 -7.82
N VAL A 122 -20.71 16.70 -6.52
CA VAL A 122 -21.24 17.63 -5.52
C VAL A 122 -20.10 18.54 -5.11
N ASN A 123 -20.37 19.81 -4.83
CA ASN A 123 -19.42 20.90 -4.52
C ASN A 123 -18.38 20.56 -3.42
N GLY A 124 -17.39 19.71 -3.70
CA GLY A 124 -16.31 19.33 -2.80
C GLY A 124 -15.56 18.08 -3.25
N VAL A 125 -14.24 18.09 -3.08
CA VAL A 125 -13.40 16.90 -3.19
C VAL A 125 -13.66 15.96 -2.02
N GLN A 126 -13.75 14.66 -2.31
CA GLN A 126 -13.70 13.60 -1.31
C GLN A 126 -12.44 12.76 -1.52
N TYR A 127 -12.04 12.07 -0.46
CA TYR A 127 -10.99 11.07 -0.53
C TYR A 127 -11.43 9.83 -1.31
N ASP A 128 -10.49 9.21 -2.03
CA ASP A 128 -10.73 8.01 -2.82
C ASP A 128 -11.17 6.86 -1.92
N SER A 129 -12.44 6.46 -2.09
CA SER A 129 -12.93 5.20 -1.58
C SER A 129 -12.40 4.07 -2.46
N PHE A 130 -11.11 3.75 -2.33
CA PHE A 130 -10.35 2.88 -3.26
C PHE A 130 -10.91 1.45 -3.45
N TRP A 131 -11.87 1.06 -2.61
CA TRP A 131 -12.60 -0.21 -2.62
C TRP A 131 -13.97 -0.16 -3.31
N LYS A 132 -14.50 1.03 -3.60
CA LYS A 132 -15.79 1.21 -4.28
C LYS A 132 -15.63 1.06 -5.78
N GLN A 133 -16.73 0.72 -6.42
CA GLN A 133 -16.81 0.69 -7.88
C GLN A 133 -16.72 2.10 -8.46
N THR A 134 -15.97 2.25 -9.56
CA THR A 134 -15.64 3.55 -10.17
C THR A 134 -16.28 3.77 -11.54
N ASP A 135 -16.98 2.79 -12.09
CA ASP A 135 -17.57 2.84 -13.45
C ASP A 135 -19.06 3.28 -13.46
N GLY A 136 -19.58 3.69 -12.31
CA GLY A 136 -20.99 4.11 -12.15
C GLY A 136 -21.99 2.96 -12.10
N SER A 137 -21.57 1.69 -12.25
CA SER A 137 -22.41 0.54 -12.00
C SER A 137 -22.39 0.16 -10.51
N ASN A 138 -23.50 -0.41 -10.04
CA ASN A 138 -23.64 -0.89 -8.67
C ASN A 138 -23.81 -2.40 -8.70
N ASP A 139 -22.73 -3.14 -8.40
CA ASP A 139 -22.76 -4.59 -8.26
C ASP A 139 -23.25 -5.07 -6.88
N GLY A 140 -23.56 -4.14 -5.97
CA GLY A 140 -24.01 -4.42 -4.60
C GLY A 140 -22.91 -4.91 -3.66
N ARG A 141 -21.63 -4.86 -4.05
CA ARG A 141 -20.51 -5.48 -3.33
C ARG A 141 -19.52 -4.53 -2.67
N ASP A 142 -19.81 -3.24 -2.63
CA ASP A 142 -18.92 -2.26 -1.99
C ASP A 142 -18.68 -2.55 -0.50
N SER A 143 -19.68 -3.07 0.21
CA SER A 143 -19.55 -3.47 1.62
C SER A 143 -18.66 -4.71 1.79
N ASP A 144 -18.65 -5.63 0.82
CA ASP A 144 -17.74 -6.77 0.81
C ASP A 144 -16.29 -6.32 0.57
N ALA A 145 -16.08 -5.45 -0.42
CA ALA A 145 -14.77 -4.89 -0.71
C ALA A 145 -14.22 -4.08 0.46
N LEU A 146 -15.08 -3.34 1.18
CA LEU A 146 -14.72 -2.58 2.38
C LEU A 146 -14.14 -3.47 3.50
N LYS A 147 -14.68 -4.68 3.70
CA LYS A 147 -14.14 -5.62 4.70
C LYS A 147 -12.68 -5.97 4.41
N ALA A 148 -12.34 -6.18 3.14
CA ALA A 148 -10.95 -6.39 2.72
C ALA A 148 -10.13 -5.11 2.78
N ALA A 149 -10.71 -3.95 2.44
CA ALA A 149 -10.05 -2.65 2.50
C ALA A 149 -9.56 -2.29 3.91
N ARG A 150 -10.32 -2.66 4.96
CA ARG A 150 -9.90 -2.54 6.37
C ARG A 150 -8.68 -3.40 6.73
N ARG A 151 -8.32 -4.36 5.87
CA ARG A 151 -7.09 -5.16 6.00
C ARG A 151 -5.93 -4.59 5.20
N SER A 152 -6.15 -3.50 4.47
CA SER A 152 -5.15 -2.91 3.59
C SER A 152 -4.34 -1.80 4.26
N ILE A 153 -3.09 -1.69 3.82
CA ILE A 153 -2.19 -0.57 4.04
C ILE A 153 -1.86 -0.03 2.66
N VAL A 154 -2.07 1.26 2.43
CA VAL A 154 -1.73 1.89 1.16
C VAL A 154 -0.45 2.71 1.34
N ILE A 155 0.48 2.57 0.41
CA ILE A 155 1.69 3.40 0.35
C ILE A 155 1.54 4.29 -0.89
N ASP A 156 1.54 5.60 -0.67
CA ASP A 156 1.35 6.63 -1.71
C ASP A 156 2.41 7.73 -1.59
N LEU A 157 2.49 8.63 -2.58
CA LEU A 157 3.46 9.72 -2.67
C LEU A 157 2.93 11.07 -2.16
N GLU A 158 1.62 11.18 -1.90
CA GLU A 158 0.99 12.41 -1.42
C GLU A 158 0.04 12.12 -0.24
N ASN A 159 -0.05 13.06 0.71
CA ASN A 159 -0.95 13.01 1.88
C ASN A 159 -1.75 14.32 2.07
N GLN A 160 -2.06 15.00 0.97
CA GLN A 160 -2.68 16.32 1.01
C GLN A 160 -4.10 16.26 1.56
N SER A 161 -4.47 17.27 2.34
CA SER A 161 -5.82 17.37 2.88
C SER A 161 -6.85 17.70 1.80
N VAL A 162 -8.12 17.36 2.05
CA VAL A 162 -9.26 17.78 1.22
C VAL A 162 -9.25 19.30 0.97
N ASP A 163 -8.89 20.10 1.98
CA ASP A 163 -8.83 21.57 1.85
C ASP A 163 -7.71 22.02 0.91
N GLN A 164 -6.55 21.39 0.97
CA GLN A 164 -5.43 21.67 0.05
C GLN A 164 -5.81 21.32 -1.38
N ILE A 165 -6.43 20.16 -1.61
CA ILE A 165 -6.91 19.77 -2.93
C ILE A 165 -7.97 20.76 -3.43
N ASN A 166 -8.99 21.06 -2.62
CA ASN A 166 -10.06 21.99 -2.99
C ASN A 166 -9.51 23.38 -3.31
N THR A 167 -8.50 23.83 -2.57
CA THR A 167 -7.83 25.12 -2.82
C THR A 167 -7.12 25.12 -4.17
N PHE A 168 -6.36 24.07 -4.48
CA PHE A 168 -5.71 23.91 -5.79
C PHE A 168 -6.74 23.91 -6.92
N ASN A 169 -7.80 23.09 -6.81
CA ASN A 169 -8.84 22.99 -7.83
C ASN A 169 -9.54 24.33 -8.07
N LYS A 170 -9.90 25.06 -7.01
CA LYS A 170 -10.50 26.40 -7.11
C LYS A 170 -9.60 27.39 -7.85
N LYS A 171 -8.30 27.41 -7.55
CA LYS A 171 -7.34 28.26 -8.26
C LYS A 171 -7.25 27.87 -9.73
N MET A 172 -7.15 26.57 -10.01
CA MET A 172 -7.07 26.04 -11.37
C MET A 172 -8.29 26.47 -12.19
N TYR A 173 -9.50 26.28 -11.68
CA TYR A 173 -10.74 26.71 -12.33
C TYR A 173 -10.77 28.22 -12.59
N ALA A 174 -10.38 29.03 -11.61
CA ALA A 174 -10.31 30.47 -11.78
C ALA A 174 -9.34 30.89 -12.89
N GLN A 175 -8.19 30.21 -13.00
CA GLN A 175 -7.19 30.47 -14.05
C GLN A 175 -7.67 30.01 -15.43
N PHE A 176 -8.32 28.84 -15.53
CA PHE A 176 -8.92 28.39 -16.78
C PHE A 176 -10.02 29.34 -17.28
N GLY A 177 -10.72 30.02 -16.37
CA GLY A 177 -11.67 31.09 -16.71
C GLY A 177 -11.05 32.34 -17.35
N GLN A 178 -9.74 32.53 -17.24
CA GLN A 178 -9.02 33.68 -17.82
C GLN A 178 -8.53 33.38 -19.25
N PRO A 179 -8.18 34.41 -20.04
CA PRO A 179 -7.47 34.21 -21.31
C PRO A 179 -6.18 33.39 -21.14
N PRO A 180 -5.80 32.55 -22.12
CA PRO A 180 -6.42 32.36 -23.43
C PRO A 180 -7.58 31.36 -23.44
N PHE A 181 -7.78 30.61 -22.35
CA PHE A 181 -8.75 29.52 -22.31
C PHE A 181 -10.20 30.02 -22.20
N ASN A 182 -10.43 31.12 -21.48
CA ASN A 182 -11.73 31.75 -21.27
C ASN A 182 -12.82 30.74 -20.83
N CYS A 183 -12.42 29.77 -20.03
CA CYS A 183 -13.21 28.60 -19.69
C CYS A 183 -13.96 28.77 -18.37
N ASN A 184 -15.15 29.36 -18.43
CA ASN A 184 -15.99 29.59 -17.24
C ASN A 184 -16.89 28.38 -16.93
N GLY A 185 -16.27 27.20 -16.75
CA GLY A 185 -16.92 25.95 -16.36
C GLY A 185 -17.54 25.13 -17.49
N SER A 186 -17.98 25.74 -18.59
CA SER A 186 -18.71 25.06 -19.67
C SER A 186 -17.86 24.30 -20.69
N CYS A 187 -16.53 24.48 -20.69
CA CYS A 187 -15.60 23.81 -21.61
C CYS A 187 -14.68 22.78 -20.93
N MET A 188 -14.82 22.56 -19.62
CA MET A 188 -14.10 21.50 -18.92
C MET A 188 -14.86 20.17 -18.97
N GLY A 189 -15.50 19.89 -20.11
CA GLY A 189 -16.20 18.64 -20.32
C GLY A 189 -17.38 18.37 -19.38
N GLY A 190 -17.79 17.10 -19.29
CA GLY A 190 -18.81 16.62 -18.35
C GLY A 190 -18.39 16.74 -16.88
N ALA A 191 -19.28 16.40 -15.94
CA ALA A 191 -19.02 16.53 -14.50
C ALA A 191 -17.72 15.83 -14.03
N ASP A 192 -17.35 14.73 -14.68
CA ASP A 192 -16.11 13.97 -14.38
C ASP A 192 -14.86 14.55 -15.03
N GLU A 193 -15.03 15.34 -16.10
CA GLU A 193 -13.94 16.02 -16.80
C GLU A 193 -13.62 17.39 -16.19
N GLN A 194 -14.47 17.86 -15.28
CA GLN A 194 -14.22 19.08 -14.53
C GLN A 194 -13.06 18.87 -13.55
N ASN A 195 -12.90 17.69 -12.94
CA ASN A 195 -11.83 17.50 -11.96
C ASN A 195 -10.46 17.30 -12.61
N PRO A 196 -9.41 17.99 -12.11
CA PRO A 196 -8.08 17.81 -12.68
C PRO A 196 -7.56 16.39 -12.41
N SER A 197 -6.73 15.92 -13.33
CA SER A 197 -5.98 14.68 -13.15
C SER A 197 -5.27 14.64 -11.79
N PRO A 198 -5.17 13.47 -11.12
CA PRO A 198 -4.35 13.31 -9.92
C PRO A 198 -2.88 13.74 -10.09
N TYR A 199 -2.37 13.80 -11.32
CA TYR A 199 -1.03 14.27 -11.64
C TYR A 199 -0.91 15.78 -11.80
N ALA A 200 -2.02 16.53 -11.83
CA ALA A 200 -2.01 17.96 -12.14
C ALA A 200 -1.15 18.78 -11.16
N ARG A 201 -1.16 18.43 -9.88
CA ARG A 201 -0.31 19.08 -8.85
C ARG A 201 1.17 18.75 -9.03
N SER A 202 1.48 17.49 -9.35
CA SER A 202 2.84 17.09 -9.67
C SER A 202 3.36 17.82 -10.93
N LEU A 203 2.51 18.03 -11.94
CA LEU A 203 2.85 18.82 -13.12
C LEU A 203 3.05 20.31 -12.80
N HIS A 204 2.21 20.87 -11.92
CA HIS A 204 2.40 22.22 -11.40
C HIS A 204 3.78 22.36 -10.74
N ASP A 205 4.13 21.45 -9.84
CA ASP A 205 5.40 21.51 -9.10
C ASP A 205 6.61 21.34 -10.02
N THR A 206 6.51 20.46 -11.01
CA THR A 206 7.53 20.29 -12.05
C THR A 206 7.73 21.58 -12.85
N THR A 207 6.64 22.24 -13.24
CA THR A 207 6.68 23.51 -13.98
C THR A 207 7.29 24.62 -13.12
N TYR A 208 6.90 24.68 -11.84
CA TYR A 208 7.42 25.65 -10.90
C TYR A 208 8.93 25.46 -10.65
N ALA A 209 9.39 24.21 -10.51
CA ALA A 209 10.82 23.89 -10.41
C ALA A 209 11.61 24.39 -11.62
N TYR A 210 11.10 24.16 -12.83
CA TYR A 210 11.71 24.64 -14.07
C TYR A 210 11.81 26.18 -14.12
N LEU A 211 10.71 26.88 -13.80
CA LEU A 211 10.70 28.35 -13.77
C LEU A 211 11.64 28.92 -12.70
N ARG A 212 11.71 28.26 -11.53
CA ARG A 212 12.67 28.59 -10.48
C ARG A 212 14.11 28.42 -10.96
N ALA A 213 14.42 27.32 -11.64
CA ALA A 213 15.75 27.07 -12.20
C ALA A 213 16.14 28.14 -13.25
N LEU A 214 15.22 28.56 -14.12
CA LEU A 214 15.44 29.66 -15.06
C LEU A 214 15.73 30.99 -14.34
N ASN A 215 14.98 31.30 -13.28
CA ASN A 215 15.19 32.50 -12.50
C ASN A 215 16.55 32.50 -11.77
N LEU A 216 16.94 31.35 -11.19
CA LEU A 216 18.25 31.20 -10.57
C LEU A 216 19.38 31.30 -11.60
N THR A 217 19.19 30.75 -12.80
CA THR A 217 20.12 30.92 -13.92
C THR A 217 20.28 32.40 -14.28
N LYS A 218 19.17 33.13 -14.43
CA LYS A 218 19.20 34.57 -14.67
C LYS A 218 19.98 35.33 -13.58
N ALA A 219 19.75 34.98 -12.32
CA ALA A 219 20.43 35.62 -11.19
C ALA A 219 21.95 35.35 -11.21
N GLN A 220 22.37 34.13 -11.56
CA GLN A 220 23.77 33.75 -11.63
C GLN A 220 24.53 34.46 -12.76
N TYR A 221 23.92 34.60 -13.95
CA TYR A 221 24.59 35.18 -15.13
C TYR A 221 24.28 36.66 -15.35
N GLY A 222 23.35 37.24 -14.59
CA GLY A 222 22.86 38.62 -14.74
C GLY A 222 21.86 38.82 -15.90
N TYR A 223 21.67 37.82 -16.75
CA TYR A 223 20.70 37.80 -17.84
C TYR A 223 20.26 36.36 -18.15
N LEU A 224 19.18 36.20 -18.93
CA LEU A 224 18.71 34.90 -19.40
C LEU A 224 18.58 34.93 -20.93
N SER A 225 19.57 34.39 -21.63
CA SER A 225 19.51 34.20 -23.09
C SER A 225 18.82 32.88 -23.45
N THR A 226 18.42 32.75 -24.71
CA THR A 226 17.86 31.51 -25.25
C THR A 226 18.81 30.32 -25.08
N ASP A 227 20.12 30.53 -25.24
CA ASP A 227 21.12 29.46 -25.10
C ASP A 227 21.23 28.97 -23.65
N LEU A 228 21.18 29.89 -22.69
CA LEU A 228 21.16 29.53 -21.26
C LEU A 228 19.88 28.77 -20.90
N ALA A 229 18.72 29.23 -21.38
CA ALA A 229 17.43 28.59 -21.13
C ALA A 229 17.31 27.20 -21.78
N ARG A 230 18.02 26.95 -22.89
CA ARG A 230 18.03 25.65 -23.59
C ARG A 230 19.12 24.70 -23.11
N ASN A 231 20.01 25.13 -22.24
CA ASN A 231 21.03 24.27 -21.67
C ASN A 231 20.44 23.37 -20.58
N GLY A 232 19.94 22.20 -20.99
CA GLY A 232 19.27 21.25 -20.09
C GLY A 232 20.11 20.84 -18.87
N THR A 233 21.42 20.62 -19.03
CA THR A 233 22.32 20.31 -17.91
C THR A 233 22.41 21.46 -16.92
N LEU A 234 22.53 22.70 -17.41
CA LEU A 234 22.54 23.88 -16.55
C LEU A 234 21.20 24.01 -15.80
N ILE A 235 20.07 23.95 -16.51
CA ILE A 235 18.75 24.08 -15.88
C ILE A 235 18.51 22.97 -14.84
N ASN A 236 18.92 21.74 -15.14
CA ASN A 236 18.84 20.63 -14.20
C ASN A 236 19.68 20.90 -12.94
N ASN A 237 20.93 21.34 -13.09
CA ASN A 237 21.79 21.69 -11.96
C ASN A 237 21.20 22.84 -11.13
N MET A 238 20.60 23.83 -11.79
CA MET A 238 19.94 24.97 -11.13
C MET A 238 18.60 24.61 -10.50
N SER A 239 18.03 23.44 -10.78
CA SER A 239 16.80 22.97 -10.15
C SER A 239 17.02 22.41 -8.74
N ASN A 240 18.25 21.99 -8.42
CA ASN A 240 18.63 21.43 -7.12
C ASN A 240 18.17 22.32 -5.95
N GLY A 241 17.62 21.68 -4.92
CA GLY A 241 17.24 22.28 -3.67
C GLY A 241 15.79 22.03 -3.32
N GLU A 242 15.29 22.83 -2.38
CA GLU A 242 13.98 22.66 -1.78
C GLU A 242 13.04 23.84 -2.09
N PHE A 243 11.77 23.53 -2.28
CA PHE A 243 10.68 24.52 -2.33
C PHE A 243 9.35 23.92 -1.88
N ILE A 244 8.37 24.78 -1.59
CA ILE A 244 7.00 24.36 -1.28
C ILE A 244 6.17 24.41 -2.56
N GLY A 245 5.68 23.25 -2.99
CA GLY A 245 4.75 23.08 -4.10
C GLY A 245 3.32 22.78 -3.64
N GLU A 246 2.45 22.47 -4.59
CA GLU A 246 1.06 22.05 -4.36
C GLU A 246 0.97 20.58 -3.89
N THR A 247 2.06 19.80 -4.02
CA THR A 247 2.20 18.47 -3.41
C THR A 247 2.95 18.47 -2.07
N GLY A 248 3.18 19.66 -1.49
CA GLY A 248 3.93 19.84 -0.24
C GLY A 248 5.40 20.20 -0.48
N THR A 249 6.28 19.80 0.44
CA THR A 249 7.72 20.02 0.28
C THR A 249 8.26 19.19 -0.90
N VAL A 250 8.92 19.86 -1.84
CA VAL A 250 9.60 19.24 -2.97
C VAL A 250 11.10 19.46 -2.81
N ILE A 251 11.86 18.38 -2.84
CA ILE A 251 13.32 18.39 -2.77
C ILE A 251 13.84 17.73 -4.05
N LEU A 252 14.65 18.45 -4.82
CA LEU A 252 15.33 17.93 -5.99
C LEU A 252 16.81 17.74 -5.68
N ASP A 253 17.35 16.55 -5.99
CA ASP A 253 18.76 16.24 -5.82
C ASP A 253 19.63 16.93 -6.91
N SER A 254 20.95 16.71 -6.86
CA SER A 254 21.87 17.26 -7.86
C SER A 254 21.69 16.72 -9.28
N LEU A 255 20.96 15.61 -9.43
CA LEU A 255 20.61 15.02 -10.71
C LEU A 255 19.22 15.46 -11.20
N GLY A 256 18.52 16.31 -10.44
CA GLY A 256 17.17 16.77 -10.75
C GLY A 256 16.08 15.74 -10.44
N ASN A 257 16.40 14.65 -9.74
CA ASN A 257 15.42 13.69 -9.28
C ASN A 257 14.71 14.24 -8.04
N ARG A 258 13.40 14.01 -7.96
CA ARG A 258 12.65 14.30 -6.73
C ARG A 258 12.97 13.25 -5.67
N GLU A 259 13.45 13.72 -4.53
CA GLU A 259 13.65 12.89 -3.34
C GLU A 259 12.26 12.47 -2.80
N PRO A 260 11.98 11.16 -2.72
CA PRO A 260 10.62 10.69 -2.46
C PRO A 260 10.28 10.75 -0.98
N THR A 261 9.04 11.16 -0.70
CA THR A 261 8.39 10.96 0.59
C THR A 261 7.17 10.08 0.37
N PHE A 262 7.13 8.95 1.08
CA PHE A 262 6.01 8.02 1.06
C PHE A 262 5.13 8.24 2.30
N TYR A 263 3.84 8.14 2.10
CA TYR A 263 2.83 8.22 3.14
C TYR A 263 2.08 6.90 3.22
N ILE A 264 1.92 6.43 4.45
CA ILE A 264 1.33 5.13 4.75
C ILE A 264 -0.02 5.38 5.35
N THR A 265 -1.05 4.89 4.66
CA THR A 265 -2.44 5.16 5.00
C THR A 265 -3.20 3.88 5.31
N LEU A 266 -4.02 3.92 6.35
CA LEU A 266 -4.96 2.86 6.72
C LEU A 266 -6.35 3.46 6.93
N LEU A 267 -7.38 2.61 6.89
CA LEU A 267 -8.72 2.99 7.33
C LEU A 267 -8.83 2.90 8.86
N ASP A 268 -9.48 3.89 9.46
CA ASP A 268 -9.88 3.86 10.86
C ASP A 268 -11.20 3.11 11.08
N THR A 269 -11.73 3.15 12.30
CA THR A 269 -12.98 2.45 12.66
C THR A 269 -14.24 3.10 12.09
N GLN A 270 -14.12 4.29 11.50
CA GLN A 270 -15.17 5.03 10.80
C GLN A 270 -14.97 4.96 9.27
N ASP A 271 -14.09 4.07 8.81
CA ASP A 271 -13.73 3.89 7.40
C ASP A 271 -13.14 5.16 6.76
N GLN A 272 -12.54 6.04 7.56
CA GLN A 272 -11.83 7.21 7.07
C GLN A 272 -10.34 6.91 6.93
N PRO A 273 -9.69 7.36 5.85
CA PRO A 273 -8.26 7.16 5.68
C PRO A 273 -7.45 8.04 6.65
N GLN A 274 -6.45 7.44 7.28
CA GLN A 274 -5.52 8.09 8.21
C GLN A 274 -4.07 7.87 7.76
N ASP A 275 -3.32 8.96 7.62
CA ASP A 275 -1.86 8.93 7.41
C ASP A 275 -1.15 8.64 8.74
N VAL A 276 -0.53 7.47 8.84
CA VAL A 276 0.01 6.95 10.11
C VAL A 276 1.54 6.91 10.16
N ILE A 277 2.21 6.83 9.00
CA ILE A 277 3.67 6.80 8.91
C ILE A 277 4.07 7.61 7.68
N GLN A 278 5.12 8.41 7.85
CA GLN A 278 5.82 9.08 6.77
C GLN A 278 7.22 8.50 6.64
N ILE A 279 7.62 8.14 5.42
CA ILE A 279 8.95 7.64 5.10
C ILE A 279 9.58 8.57 4.08
N SER A 280 10.59 9.34 4.47
CA SER A 280 11.37 10.14 3.53
C SER A 280 12.69 9.45 3.20
N ILE A 281 13.13 9.64 1.97
CA ILE A 281 14.46 9.25 1.51
C ILE A 281 15.13 10.53 1.06
N LEU A 282 16.26 10.87 1.67
CA LEU A 282 17.02 12.06 1.36
C LEU A 282 18.49 11.70 1.29
N ASN A 283 19.13 11.94 0.15
CA ASN A 283 20.52 11.57 -0.10
C ASN A 283 20.77 10.08 0.21
N SER A 284 19.84 9.21 -0.22
CA SER A 284 19.85 7.76 0.08
C SER A 284 19.75 7.38 1.56
N ILE A 285 19.51 8.33 2.47
CA ILE A 285 19.26 8.06 3.89
C ILE A 285 17.76 8.00 4.11
N LEU A 286 17.31 6.87 4.66
CA LEU A 286 15.91 6.64 4.98
C LEU A 286 15.59 7.18 6.38
N SER A 287 14.51 7.95 6.48
CA SER A 287 13.92 8.39 7.74
C SER A 287 12.46 7.96 7.81
N LEU A 288 12.07 7.31 8.92
CA LEU A 288 10.70 6.89 9.18
C LEU A 288 10.16 7.64 10.40
N THR A 289 9.07 8.37 10.19
CA THR A 289 8.36 9.12 11.23
C THR A 289 6.99 8.53 11.46
N LYS A 290 6.70 8.14 12.70
CA LYS A 290 5.37 7.66 13.11
C LYS A 290 4.48 8.85 13.45
N LYS A 291 3.22 8.82 12.99
CA LYS A 291 2.18 9.81 13.30
C LYS A 291 1.19 9.31 14.37
N TYR A 292 1.48 8.15 14.96
CA TYR A 292 0.73 7.57 16.07
C TYR A 292 1.65 7.38 17.29
N THR A 293 1.06 7.42 18.48
CA THR A 293 1.74 7.15 19.75
C THR A 293 1.55 5.71 20.21
N ASP A 294 0.35 5.16 20.03
CA ASP A 294 0.01 3.77 20.36
C ASP A 294 -0.38 3.01 19.08
N GLU A 295 0.22 1.83 18.88
CA GLU A 295 -0.10 0.95 17.76
C GLU A 295 -1.53 0.40 17.81
N SER A 296 -2.15 0.36 18.99
CA SER A 296 -3.54 -0.07 19.12
C SER A 296 -4.51 0.76 18.28
N VAL A 297 -4.17 2.03 18.05
CA VAL A 297 -4.96 2.96 17.23
C VAL A 297 -4.94 2.55 15.75
N ILE A 298 -3.75 2.29 15.20
CA ILE A 298 -3.60 1.94 13.78
C ILE A 298 -4.09 0.51 13.49
N TRP A 299 -4.17 -0.34 14.52
CA TRP A 299 -4.70 -1.69 14.44
C TRP A 299 -6.11 -1.83 15.02
N ALA A 300 -6.86 -0.74 15.18
CA ALA A 300 -8.19 -0.77 15.79
C ALA A 300 -9.16 -1.70 15.04
N ASN A 301 -9.10 -1.72 13.70
CA ASN A 301 -9.83 -2.66 12.82
C ASN A 301 -9.38 -4.15 12.98
N ARG A 302 -8.43 -4.42 13.88
CA ARG A 302 -7.85 -5.72 14.20
C ARG A 302 -7.86 -6.01 15.71
N GLY A 303 -8.70 -5.31 16.47
CA GLY A 303 -8.75 -5.43 17.93
C GLY A 303 -7.53 -4.83 18.64
N GLY A 304 -6.88 -3.83 18.02
CA GLY A 304 -5.75 -3.10 18.57
C GLY A 304 -4.44 -3.88 18.60
N LYS A 305 -4.33 -4.97 17.83
CA LYS A 305 -3.14 -5.82 17.80
C LYS A 305 -2.50 -5.85 16.42
N ARG A 306 -1.18 -5.65 16.39
CA ARG A 306 -0.36 -5.83 15.19
C ARG A 306 -0.50 -7.26 14.68
N PRO A 307 -0.80 -7.48 13.39
CA PRO A 307 -0.77 -8.79 12.78
C PRO A 307 0.62 -9.42 12.82
N LEU A 308 0.67 -10.72 13.06
CA LEU A 308 1.89 -11.50 12.93
C LEU A 308 2.14 -11.85 11.46
N TYR A 309 3.40 -11.91 11.04
CA TYR A 309 3.73 -12.36 9.67
C TYR A 309 3.50 -13.87 9.49
N LYS A 310 3.58 -14.63 10.58
CA LYS A 310 3.31 -16.06 10.65
C LYS A 310 2.15 -16.33 11.62
N PRO A 311 1.21 -17.24 11.29
CA PRO A 311 0.14 -17.62 12.21
C PRO A 311 0.69 -18.14 13.55
N LEU A 312 -0.04 -17.91 14.63
CA LEU A 312 0.39 -18.29 15.98
C LEU A 312 0.74 -19.79 16.10
N CYS A 313 -0.01 -20.64 15.42
CA CYS A 313 0.19 -22.10 15.39
C CYS A 313 0.85 -22.60 14.09
N GLY A 314 1.53 -21.72 13.35
CA GLY A 314 2.09 -22.02 12.03
C GLY A 314 1.04 -22.20 10.93
N TYR A 315 1.50 -22.30 9.68
CA TYR A 315 0.61 -22.40 8.52
C TYR A 315 -0.21 -23.70 8.48
N THR A 316 0.29 -24.77 9.10
CA THR A 316 -0.39 -26.06 9.24
C THR A 316 -1.29 -26.14 10.47
N GLY A 317 -1.21 -25.17 11.39
CA GLY A 317 -1.92 -25.18 12.68
C GLY A 317 -1.33 -26.14 13.72
N THR A 318 -0.21 -26.81 13.43
CA THR A 318 0.36 -27.86 14.28
C THR A 318 1.50 -27.40 15.19
N GLU A 319 1.95 -26.14 15.08
CA GLU A 319 3.09 -25.63 15.85
C GLU A 319 2.71 -25.19 17.27
N CYS A 320 1.41 -25.06 17.57
CA CYS A 320 0.96 -24.83 18.93
C CYS A 320 1.17 -26.07 19.81
N PRO A 321 1.54 -25.91 21.10
CA PRO A 321 1.69 -27.02 22.01
C PRO A 321 0.42 -27.88 22.04
N GLN A 322 0.57 -29.15 21.70
CA GLN A 322 -0.54 -30.10 21.78
C GLN A 322 -0.91 -30.33 23.24
N ASN A 323 -2.20 -30.49 23.52
CA ASN A 323 -2.66 -30.80 24.87
C ASN A 323 -2.18 -32.21 25.26
N MET A 324 -1.08 -32.27 26.01
CA MET A 324 -0.41 -33.52 26.42
C MET A 324 -1.29 -34.41 27.32
N THR A 325 -2.39 -33.88 27.85
CA THR A 325 -3.26 -34.60 28.79
C THR A 325 -3.86 -35.86 28.16
N THR A 326 -4.24 -35.83 26.88
CA THR A 326 -4.77 -37.01 26.18
C THR A 326 -3.72 -38.10 26.02
N TYR A 327 -2.47 -37.73 25.69
CA TYR A 327 -1.36 -38.68 25.57
C TYR A 327 -0.96 -39.28 26.93
N ILE A 328 -1.00 -38.47 27.99
CA ILE A 328 -0.77 -38.93 29.36
C ILE A 328 -1.84 -39.94 29.77
N LEU A 329 -3.12 -39.68 29.49
CA LEU A 329 -4.22 -40.61 29.81
C LEU A 329 -4.10 -41.95 29.06
N ILE A 330 -3.73 -41.91 27.77
CA ILE A 330 -3.48 -43.13 26.99
C ILE A 330 -2.29 -43.91 27.57
N GLY A 331 -1.20 -43.22 27.91
CA GLY A 331 -0.01 -43.82 28.52
C GLY A 331 -0.30 -44.51 29.85
N VAL A 332 -1.03 -43.83 30.75
CA VAL A 332 -1.45 -44.39 32.05
C VAL A 332 -2.35 -45.62 31.85
N GLY A 333 -3.29 -45.55 30.89
CA GLY A 333 -4.15 -46.68 30.54
C GLY A 333 -3.38 -47.91 30.09
N LEU A 334 -2.38 -47.74 29.21
CA LEU A 334 -1.53 -48.84 28.73
C LEU A 334 -0.68 -49.46 29.84
N ILE A 335 -0.12 -48.64 30.74
CA ILE A 335 0.65 -49.12 31.90
C ILE A 335 -0.24 -49.94 32.83
N LEU A 336 -1.44 -49.47 33.14
CA LEU A 336 -2.40 -50.22 33.97
C LEU A 336 -2.79 -51.55 33.31
N LEU A 337 -3.01 -51.55 32.00
CA LEU A 337 -3.39 -52.75 31.25
C LEU A 337 -2.27 -53.81 31.28
N LEU A 338 -1.02 -53.38 31.08
CA LEU A 338 0.16 -54.24 31.25
C LEU A 338 0.30 -54.76 32.69
N PHE A 339 0.05 -53.92 33.68
CA PHE A 339 0.09 -54.30 35.09
C PHE A 339 -0.95 -55.39 35.40
N PHE A 340 -2.21 -55.23 34.96
CA PHE A 340 -3.24 -56.26 35.13
C PHE A 340 -2.91 -57.55 34.37
N ALA A 341 -2.37 -57.46 33.15
CA ALA A 341 -1.96 -58.63 32.38
C ALA A 341 -0.84 -59.42 33.09
N THR A 342 0.16 -58.72 33.64
CA THR A 342 1.25 -59.35 34.41
C THR A 342 0.75 -60.02 35.69
N ILE A 343 -0.11 -59.36 36.48
CA ILE A 343 -0.70 -59.95 37.69
C ILE A 343 -1.53 -61.19 37.32
N SER A 344 -2.34 -61.11 36.27
CA SER A 344 -3.16 -62.23 35.81
C SER A 344 -2.30 -63.39 35.33
N GLY A 345 -1.21 -63.11 34.60
CA GLY A 345 -0.25 -64.13 34.15
C GLY A 345 0.50 -64.80 35.30
N VAL A 346 0.99 -64.02 36.28
CA VAL A 346 1.63 -64.56 37.49
C VAL A 346 0.64 -65.36 38.33
N GLY A 347 -0.59 -64.88 38.51
CA GLY A 347 -1.64 -65.61 39.22
C GLY A 347 -2.03 -66.92 38.53
N TYR A 348 -2.04 -66.96 37.20
CA TYR A 348 -2.23 -68.19 36.43
C TYR A 348 -1.06 -69.16 36.60
N ALA A 349 0.18 -68.66 36.60
CA ALA A 349 1.38 -69.47 36.77
C ALA A 349 1.52 -70.07 38.19
N ILE A 350 1.09 -69.37 39.24
CA ILE A 350 1.14 -69.85 40.63
C ILE A 350 0.02 -70.88 40.93
N ARG A 351 -1.09 -70.83 40.18
CA ARG A 351 -2.21 -71.79 40.33
C ARG A 351 -1.97 -73.13 39.62
N ARG A 352 -0.89 -73.25 38.85
CA ARG A 352 -0.46 -74.48 38.17
C ARG A 352 0.62 -75.15 38.99
#